data_AF-A0A7X6X8R6-F1
#
_entry.id   AF-A0A7X6X8R6-F1
#
_cell.length_a   1.000
_cell.length_b   1.000
_cell.length_c   1.000
_cell.angle_alpha   90.00
_cell.angle_beta   90.00
_cell.angle_gamma   90.00
#
_symmetry.space_group_name_H-M   'P 1'
#
loop_
_entity.id
_entity.type
_entity.pdbx_description
1 polymer ?
#
loop_
_entity_poly.entity_id
_entity_poly.type
_entity_poly.pdbx_seq_one_letter_code
_entity_poly.pdbx_strand_id
1 'polypeptide(L)'
;MRTIDKAVKERVFTPRKSQSHKGDYGTVGFISGSIGMAGACVLNVQAAMRVGAGLTMALIPPAIYEVVEASSLETITVPFYSMADVDKLLASC
;
A
#
# COMPACT_ATOMS: atom_id res chain seq x y z
N MET A 1 20.42 -10.87 -20.50
CA MET A 1 20.02 -10.67 -19.08
C MET A 1 20.62 -9.35 -18.61
N ARG A 2 19.82 -8.39 -18.12
CA ARG A 2 20.34 -7.12 -17.56
C ARG A 2 20.56 -7.29 -16.05
N THR A 3 21.75 -6.95 -15.56
CA THR A 3 22.10 -6.95 -14.13
C THR A 3 21.72 -5.64 -13.46
N ILE A 4 21.27 -5.70 -12.20
CA ILE A 4 21.03 -4.51 -11.36
C ILE A 4 22.38 -4.05 -10.82
N ASP A 5 22.82 -2.86 -11.21
CA ASP A 5 24.04 -2.22 -10.70
C ASP A 5 23.72 -1.01 -9.81
N LYS A 6 24.74 -0.41 -9.20
CA LYS A 6 24.57 0.76 -8.32
C LYS A 6 23.98 1.97 -9.04
N ALA A 7 24.15 2.10 -10.36
CA ALA A 7 23.60 3.22 -11.13
C ALA A 7 22.06 3.14 -11.25
N VAL A 8 21.43 2.00 -10.96
CA VAL A 8 19.95 1.92 -10.86
C VAL A 8 19.43 2.85 -9.77
N LYS A 9 20.15 3.00 -8.65
CA LYS A 9 19.74 3.87 -7.55
C LYS A 9 19.54 5.32 -8.02
N GLU A 10 20.50 5.85 -8.76
CA GLU A 10 20.49 7.24 -9.24
C GLU A 10 19.41 7.47 -10.31
N ARG A 11 19.03 6.41 -11.05
CA ARG A 11 17.99 6.48 -12.09
C ARG A 11 16.56 6.40 -11.54
N VAL A 12 16.36 5.74 -10.40
CA VAL A 12 15.02 5.44 -9.86
C VAL A 12 14.65 6.37 -8.71
N PHE A 13 15.59 6.73 -7.83
CA PHE A 13 15.29 7.57 -6.67
C PHE A 13 15.58 9.04 -6.96
N THR A 14 14.54 9.87 -6.91
CA THR A 14 14.64 11.33 -7.03
C THR A 14 14.36 11.99 -5.67
N PRO A 15 15.03 13.12 -5.35
CA PRO A 15 14.70 13.90 -4.17
C PRO A 15 13.24 14.39 -4.19
N ARG A 16 12.62 14.42 -3.02
CA ARG A 16 11.27 14.97 -2.83
C ARG A 16 11.25 16.48 -3.03
N LYS A 17 10.19 17.00 -3.64
CA LYS A 17 9.97 18.45 -3.77
C LYS A 17 9.67 19.05 -2.40
N SER A 18 10.24 20.23 -2.10
CA SER A 18 10.02 20.94 -0.83
C SER A 18 8.55 21.29 -0.60
N GLN A 19 7.86 21.71 -1.66
CA GLN A 19 6.40 21.93 -1.67
C GLN A 19 5.73 20.73 -2.33
N SER A 20 5.39 19.73 -1.51
CA SER A 20 4.65 18.55 -1.93
C SER A 20 3.75 18.06 -0.80
N HIS A 21 2.79 17.21 -1.15
CA HIS A 21 1.83 16.59 -0.25
C HIS A 21 1.66 15.11 -0.59
N LYS A 22 0.94 14.38 0.27
CA LYS A 22 0.68 12.94 0.11
C LYS A 22 0.23 12.51 -1.30
N GLY A 23 -0.58 13.32 -1.99
CA GLY A 23 -1.04 13.01 -3.35
C GLY A 23 0.06 13.00 -4.42
N ASP A 24 1.19 13.69 -4.21
CA ASP A 24 2.30 13.73 -5.19
C ASP A 24 3.08 12.41 -5.22
N TYR A 25 2.95 11.60 -4.18
CA TYR A 25 3.67 10.32 -4.01
C TYR A 25 2.78 9.11 -4.27
N GLY A 26 1.61 9.34 -4.87
CA GLY A 26 0.67 8.32 -5.29
C GLY A 26 -0.06 7.61 -4.15
N THR A 27 -1.12 6.91 -4.53
CA THR A 27 -1.86 5.99 -3.68
C THR A 27 -1.54 4.56 -4.11
N VAL A 28 -1.26 3.68 -3.15
CA VAL A 28 -1.01 2.26 -3.41
C VAL A 28 -2.10 1.43 -2.76
N GLY A 29 -2.84 0.69 -3.58
CA GLY A 29 -3.86 -0.26 -3.14
C GLY A 29 -3.34 -1.69 -3.08
N PHE A 30 -3.61 -2.37 -1.98
CA PHE A 30 -3.28 -3.78 -1.76
C PHE A 30 -4.56 -4.61 -1.71
N ILE A 31 -4.62 -5.67 -2.52
CA ILE A 31 -5.61 -6.75 -2.37
C ILE A 31 -4.83 -7.94 -1.84
N SER A 32 -4.77 -8.09 -0.51
CA SER A 32 -3.89 -9.08 0.11
C SER A 32 -4.33 -9.49 1.50
N GLY A 33 -3.85 -10.64 1.97
CA GLY A 33 -4.22 -11.20 3.27
C GLY A 33 -5.53 -11.99 3.24
N SER A 34 -5.64 -12.91 4.18
CA SER A 34 -6.84 -13.71 4.44
C SER A 34 -6.81 -14.21 5.88
N ILE A 35 -7.80 -15.00 6.29
CA ILE A 35 -7.82 -15.63 7.61
C ILE A 35 -6.53 -16.44 7.80
N GLY A 36 -5.79 -16.18 8.88
CA GLY A 36 -4.47 -16.80 9.14
C GLY A 36 -3.30 -16.18 8.35
N MET A 37 -3.57 -15.25 7.43
CA MET A 37 -2.55 -14.57 6.61
C MET A 37 -2.65 -13.02 6.68
N ALA A 38 -3.25 -12.48 7.74
CA ALA A 38 -3.36 -11.03 7.94
C ALA A 38 -1.98 -10.33 7.91
N GLY A 39 -0.95 -10.98 8.46
CA GLY A 39 0.43 -10.47 8.45
C GLY A 39 0.99 -10.21 7.05
N ALA A 40 0.54 -10.95 6.02
CA ALA A 40 0.97 -10.68 4.65
C ALA A 40 0.53 -9.28 4.17
N CYS A 41 -0.70 -8.88 4.52
CA CYS A 41 -1.19 -7.54 4.22
C CYS A 41 -0.41 -6.48 5.00
N VAL A 42 -0.21 -6.69 6.30
CA VAL A 42 0.54 -5.77 7.18
C VAL A 42 1.96 -5.52 6.65
N LEU A 43 2.67 -6.58 6.24
CA LEU A 43 4.02 -6.45 5.68
C LEU A 43 4.04 -5.63 4.38
N ASN A 44 3.06 -5.86 3.50
CA ASN A 44 2.96 -5.15 2.24
C ASN A 44 2.73 -3.64 2.45
N VAL A 45 1.75 -3.27 3.29
CA VAL A 45 1.40 -1.87 3.53
C VAL A 45 2.53 -1.13 4.25
N GLN A 46 3.17 -1.76 5.22
CA GLN A 46 4.31 -1.17 5.92
C GLN A 46 5.52 -0.98 4.99
N ALA A 47 5.79 -1.93 4.09
CA ALA A 47 6.84 -1.78 3.09
C ALA A 47 6.55 -0.59 2.16
N ALA A 48 5.30 -0.44 1.70
CA ALA A 48 4.87 0.67 0.84
C ALA A 48 5.06 2.03 1.51
N MET A 49 4.63 2.16 2.76
CA MET A 49 4.84 3.37 3.55
C MET A 49 6.32 3.67 3.75
N ARG A 50 7.13 2.63 4.04
CA ARG A 50 8.57 2.78 4.26
C ARG A 50 9.32 3.22 2.99
N VAL A 51 8.90 2.79 1.81
CA VAL A 51 9.47 3.28 0.54
C VAL A 51 8.92 4.64 0.11
N GLY A 52 7.93 5.17 0.84
CA GLY A 52 7.43 6.52 0.67
C GLY A 52 6.17 6.65 -0.16
N ALA A 53 5.31 5.63 -0.23
CA ALA A 53 3.95 5.80 -0.76
C ALA A 53 3.24 6.95 -0.03
N GLY A 54 2.52 7.78 -0.78
CA GLY A 54 1.81 8.93 -0.21
C GLY A 54 0.58 8.51 0.60
N LEU A 55 -0.18 7.56 0.05
CA LEU A 55 -1.35 6.94 0.65
C LEU A 55 -1.27 5.43 0.47
N THR A 56 -1.72 4.67 1.46
CA THR A 56 -1.82 3.21 1.36
C THR A 56 -3.23 2.76 1.69
N MET A 57 -3.75 1.84 0.90
CA MET A 57 -5.08 1.25 1.06
C MET A 57 -4.98 -0.26 1.03
N ALA A 58 -5.79 -0.95 1.83
CA ALA A 58 -5.80 -2.40 1.90
C ALA A 58 -7.23 -2.94 1.79
N LEU A 59 -7.56 -3.58 0.68
CA LEU A 59 -8.80 -4.33 0.50
C LEU A 59 -8.61 -5.74 1.04
N ILE A 60 -9.31 -6.08 2.12
CA ILE A 60 -9.11 -7.32 2.87
C ILE A 60 -10.43 -7.97 3.29
N PRO A 61 -10.46 -9.28 3.59
CA PRO A 61 -11.66 -9.91 4.16
C PRO A 61 -12.04 -9.27 5.51
N PRO A 62 -13.34 -9.04 5.79
CA PRO A 62 -13.80 -8.44 7.06
C PRO A 62 -13.29 -9.18 8.31
N ALA A 63 -13.10 -10.50 8.21
CA ALA A 63 -12.60 -11.35 9.28
C ALA A 63 -11.18 -10.99 9.78
N ILE A 64 -10.41 -10.21 9.03
CA ILE A 64 -9.07 -9.77 9.42
C ILE A 64 -8.95 -8.25 9.60
N TYR A 65 -10.07 -7.53 9.57
CA TYR A 65 -10.12 -6.07 9.66
C TYR A 65 -9.40 -5.54 10.91
N GLU A 66 -9.83 -5.99 12.09
CA GLU A 66 -9.30 -5.51 13.36
C GLU A 66 -7.79 -5.78 13.51
N VAL A 67 -7.31 -6.92 13.01
CA VAL A 67 -5.89 -7.29 13.09
C VAL A 67 -5.05 -6.35 12.22
N VAL A 68 -5.50 -6.03 11.01
CA VAL A 68 -4.77 -5.15 10.10
C VAL A 68 -4.82 -3.70 10.60
N GLU A 69 -6.01 -3.22 11.01
CA GLU A 69 -6.20 -1.86 11.53
C GLU A 69 -5.37 -1.62 12.80
N ALA A 70 -5.31 -2.60 13.71
CA ALA A 70 -4.49 -2.51 14.92
C ALA A 70 -2.98 -2.55 14.63
N SER A 71 -2.57 -3.10 13.48
CA SER A 71 -1.15 -3.26 13.12
C SER A 71 -0.59 -2.11 12.26
N SER A 72 -1.46 -1.30 11.64
CA SER A 72 -1.08 -0.21 10.75
C SER A 72 -2.16 0.87 10.75
N LEU A 73 -1.97 1.92 11.54
CA LEU A 73 -2.96 3.00 11.72
C LEU A 73 -3.00 3.98 10.54
N GLU A 74 -1.92 4.01 9.76
CA GLU A 74 -1.78 4.90 8.60
C GLU A 74 -2.40 4.31 7.32
N THR A 75 -2.68 3.01 7.31
CA THR A 75 -3.30 2.32 6.18
C THR A 75 -4.81 2.46 6.22
N ILE A 76 -5.41 2.84 5.09
CA ILE A 76 -6.87 2.86 4.96
C ILE A 76 -7.33 1.43 4.67
N THR A 77 -7.94 0.79 5.66
CA THR A 77 -8.45 -0.57 5.50
C THR A 77 -9.87 -0.55 4.93
N VAL A 78 -10.07 -1.28 3.84
CA VAL A 78 -11.36 -1.43 3.14
C VAL A 78 -11.81 -2.89 3.26
N PRO A 79 -12.87 -3.20 4.02
CA PRO A 79 -13.39 -4.56 4.06
C PRO A 79 -14.01 -4.93 2.71
N PHE A 80 -13.69 -6.12 2.20
CA PHE A 80 -14.24 -6.66 0.96
C PHE A 80 -15.55 -7.40 1.22
N TYR A 81 -16.65 -6.87 0.67
CA TYR A 81 -17.96 -7.55 0.68
C TYR A 81 -18.43 -7.93 -0.73
N SER A 82 -18.03 -7.17 -1.74
CA SER A 82 -18.44 -7.39 -3.13
C SER A 82 -17.45 -6.79 -4.12
N MET A 83 -17.63 -7.08 -5.41
CA MET A 83 -16.79 -6.50 -6.48
C MET A 83 -16.89 -4.97 -6.55
N ALA A 84 -17.97 -4.36 -6.08
CA ALA A 84 -18.08 -2.89 -6.01
C ALA A 84 -17.00 -2.27 -5.10
N ASP A 85 -16.46 -3.02 -4.13
CA ASP A 85 -15.39 -2.53 -3.25
C ASP A 85 -14.03 -2.54 -3.95
N VAL A 86 -13.84 -3.41 -4.94
CA VAL A 86 -12.67 -3.37 -5.82
C VAL A 86 -12.70 -2.11 -6.68
N ASP A 87 -13.85 -1.78 -7.25
CA ASP A 87 -14.01 -0.55 -8.05
C ASP A 87 -13.72 0.71 -7.22
N LYS A 88 -14.14 0.75 -5.95
CA LYS A 88 -13.81 1.85 -5.02
C LYS A 88 -12.31 1.95 -4.75
N LEU A 89 -11.63 0.82 -4.56
CA LEU A 89 -10.18 0.80 -4.38
C LEU A 89 -9.48 1.34 -5.63
N LEU A 90 -9.86 0.84 -6.80
CA LEU A 90 -9.28 1.26 -8.08
C LEU A 90 -9.56 2.72 -8.41
N ALA A 91 -10.72 3.26 -8.04
CA ALA A 91 -11.03 4.68 -8.23
C ALA A 91 -10.22 5.60 -7.31
N SER A 92 -9.64 5.05 -6.23
CA SER A 92 -8.84 5.80 -5.24
C SER A 92 -7.33 5.74 -5.51
N CYS A 93 -6.89 4.82 -6.37
CA CYS A 93 -5.50 4.60 -6.75
C CYS A 93 -5.18 5.24 -8.10
#